data_AF-A0A941UV08-F1
#
_entry.id   AF-A0A941UV08-F1
#
_cell.length_a   1.000
_cell.length_b   1.000
_cell.length_c   1.000
_cell.angle_alpha   90.00
_cell.angle_beta   90.00
_cell.angle_gamma   90.00
#
_symmetry.space_group_name_H-M   'P 1'
#
loop_
_entity.id
_entity.type
_entity.pdbx_description
1 polymer ?
#
loop_
_entity_poly.entity_id
_entity_poly.type
_entity_poly.pdbx_seq_one_letter_code
_entity_poly.pdbx_strand_id
1 'polypeptide(L)'
;MPRRTAVVTASLLFYLTSALAGIPTYEECQQGGEFIRNAALARDAGMTRQAFLERMAQDFVLIRALPQELRWFVKDAADEAFFLAAAAEVFDRPQRPAHHESDFLSACGERALGEPEAEADRGEIQGHAGIER
;
A
#
# COMPACT_ATOMS: atom_id res chain seq x y z
N MET A 1 -14.53 -54.70 -17.76
CA MET A 1 -15.48 -53.72 -17.20
C MET A 1 -14.69 -52.65 -16.44
N PRO A 2 -15.01 -51.35 -16.62
CA PRO A 2 -14.06 -50.25 -16.49
C PRO A 2 -13.77 -49.76 -15.06
N ARG A 3 -12.51 -49.35 -14.87
CA ARG A 3 -11.97 -48.53 -13.78
C ARG A 3 -12.69 -47.18 -13.70
N ARG A 4 -12.97 -46.70 -12.49
CA ARG A 4 -13.31 -45.30 -12.22
C ARG A 4 -12.28 -44.70 -11.27
N THR A 5 -11.27 -44.04 -11.84
CA THR A 5 -10.38 -43.12 -11.14
C THR A 5 -11.13 -41.82 -10.90
N ALA A 6 -11.41 -41.47 -9.65
CA ALA A 6 -11.92 -40.16 -9.28
C ALA A 6 -10.73 -39.21 -9.12
N VAL A 7 -10.55 -38.30 -10.08
CA VAL A 7 -9.65 -37.16 -9.94
C VAL A 7 -10.43 -36.09 -9.20
N VAL A 8 -10.07 -35.83 -7.94
CA VAL A 8 -10.57 -34.67 -7.18
C VAL A 8 -9.64 -33.52 -7.50
N THR A 9 -10.03 -32.68 -8.45
CA THR A 9 -9.40 -31.37 -8.68
C THR A 9 -9.79 -30.44 -7.54
N ALA A 10 -8.95 -30.36 -6.51
CA ALA A 10 -9.06 -29.33 -5.48
C ALA A 10 -8.44 -28.04 -6.03
N SER A 11 -9.25 -27.26 -6.75
CA SER A 11 -8.91 -25.90 -7.14
C SER A 11 -8.91 -25.02 -5.88
N LEU A 12 -7.73 -24.80 -5.28
CA LEU A 12 -7.53 -23.75 -4.29
C LEU A 12 -7.66 -22.40 -5.01
N LEU A 13 -8.82 -21.77 -4.81
CA LEU A 13 -9.05 -20.36 -5.08
C LEU A 13 -8.01 -19.54 -4.30
N PHE A 14 -6.96 -19.09 -4.99
CA PHE A 14 -6.16 -17.96 -4.54
C PHE A 14 -7.08 -16.74 -4.53
N TYR A 15 -7.57 -16.37 -3.35
CA TYR A 15 -8.16 -15.06 -3.13
C TYR A 15 -7.05 -14.02 -3.38
N LEU A 16 -6.99 -13.50 -4.61
CA LEU A 16 -6.34 -12.24 -4.92
C LEU A 16 -7.19 -11.16 -4.25
N THR A 17 -7.07 -11.02 -2.94
CA THR A 17 -7.39 -9.77 -2.27
C THR A 17 -6.35 -8.77 -2.75
N SER A 18 -6.66 -8.07 -3.84
CA SER A 18 -6.04 -6.80 -4.12
C SER A 18 -6.30 -5.94 -2.89
N ALA A 19 -5.30 -5.81 -2.03
CA ALA A 19 -5.34 -4.82 -0.96
C ALA A 19 -5.47 -3.48 -1.68
N LEU A 20 -6.69 -2.92 -1.65
CA LEU A 20 -6.92 -1.52 -1.99
C LEU A 20 -6.13 -0.72 -0.97
N ALA A 21 -4.88 -0.47 -1.34
CA ALA A 21 -4.02 0.55 -0.79
C ALA A 21 -4.86 1.73 -0.29
N GLY A 22 -4.85 1.99 1.01
CA GLY A 22 -5.46 3.20 1.54
C GLY A 22 -4.91 4.41 0.79
N ILE A 23 -5.78 5.24 0.20
CA ILE A 23 -5.35 6.46 -0.50
C ILE A 23 -4.64 7.36 0.54
N PRO A 24 -3.33 7.63 0.39
CA PRO A 24 -2.62 8.46 1.34
C PRO A 24 -3.07 9.92 1.20
N THR A 25 -3.24 10.59 2.32
CA THR A 25 -3.43 12.04 2.33
C THR A 25 -2.12 12.77 1.99
N TYR A 26 -2.22 14.05 1.62
CA TYR A 26 -1.03 14.89 1.39
C TYR A 26 -0.13 14.97 2.63
N GLU A 27 -0.73 15.13 3.81
CA GLU A 27 0.01 15.18 5.08
C GLU A 27 0.73 13.85 5.36
N GLU A 28 0.07 12.73 5.13
CA GLU A 28 0.66 11.40 5.25
C GLU A 28 1.83 11.20 4.29
N CYS A 29 1.74 11.69 3.04
CA CYS A 29 2.87 11.69 2.12
C CYS A 29 4.05 12.53 2.64
N GLN A 30 3.80 13.73 3.17
CA GLN A 30 4.85 14.59 3.75
C GLN A 30 5.55 13.90 4.92
N GLN A 31 4.80 13.39 5.88
CA GLN A 31 5.34 12.69 7.04
C GLN A 31 6.10 11.42 6.64
N GLY A 32 5.60 10.68 5.64
CA GLY A 32 6.32 9.54 5.08
C GLY A 32 7.65 9.94 4.43
N GLY A 33 7.67 11.05 3.68
CA GLY A 33 8.90 11.60 3.09
C GLY A 33 9.93 11.99 4.16
N GLU A 34 9.49 12.67 5.22
CA GLU A 34 10.35 13.03 6.35
C GLU A 34 10.91 11.80 7.06
N PHE A 35 10.09 10.75 7.22
CA PHE A 35 10.53 9.48 7.78
C PHE A 35 11.63 8.84 6.92
N ILE A 36 11.45 8.79 5.60
CA ILE A 36 12.44 8.25 4.66
C ILE A 36 13.73 9.09 4.66
N ARG A 37 13.62 10.42 4.75
CA ARG A 37 14.76 11.31 4.98
C ARG A 37 15.53 10.93 6.25
N ASN A 38 14.81 10.69 7.34
CA ASN A 38 15.40 10.32 8.62
C ASN A 38 15.99 8.91 8.60
N ALA A 39 15.44 7.98 7.81
CA ALA A 39 16.05 6.68 7.56
C ALA A 39 17.43 6.82 6.90
N ALA A 40 17.57 7.74 5.93
CA ALA A 40 18.85 8.03 5.29
C ALA A 40 19.84 8.67 6.28
N LEU A 41 19.38 9.56 7.16
CA LEU A 41 20.22 10.10 8.24
C LEU A 41 20.66 9.02 9.23
N ALA A 42 19.78 8.07 9.58
CA ALA A 42 20.13 6.95 10.45
C ALA A 42 21.18 6.04 9.81
N ARG A 43 21.05 5.73 8.51
CA ARG A 43 22.06 5.02 7.73
C ARG A 43 23.41 5.73 7.80
N ASP A 44 23.43 7.03 7.54
CA ASP A 44 24.66 7.85 7.54
C ASP A 44 25.31 7.92 8.93
N ALA A 45 24.50 7.75 9.99
CA ALA A 45 24.97 7.62 11.38
C ALA A 45 25.42 6.19 11.77
N GLY A 46 25.43 5.24 10.83
CA GLY A 46 25.92 3.87 11.04
C GLY A 46 24.85 2.82 11.34
N MET A 47 23.55 3.15 11.25
CA MET A 47 22.50 2.15 11.32
C MET A 47 22.63 1.17 10.14
N THR A 48 22.56 -0.13 10.41
CA THR A 48 22.59 -1.14 9.35
C THR A 48 21.21 -1.30 8.72
N ARG A 49 21.18 -1.69 7.43
CA ARG A 49 19.96 -2.04 6.71
C ARG A 49 19.11 -3.06 7.47
N GLN A 50 19.74 -4.13 7.92
CA GLN A 50 19.05 -5.22 8.63
C GLN A 50 18.40 -4.70 9.92
N ALA A 51 19.16 -4.01 10.77
CA ALA A 51 18.64 -3.48 12.04
C ALA A 51 17.48 -2.49 11.83
N PHE A 52 17.59 -1.61 10.83
CA PHE A 52 16.52 -0.65 10.53
C PHE A 52 15.25 -1.33 10.05
N LEU A 53 15.35 -2.22 9.06
CA LEU A 53 14.19 -2.90 8.47
C LEU A 53 13.54 -3.89 9.44
N GLU A 54 14.31 -4.60 10.26
CA GLU A 54 13.76 -5.46 11.32
C GLU A 54 12.98 -4.66 12.35
N ARG A 55 13.51 -3.51 12.79
CA ARG A 55 12.83 -2.62 13.72
C ARG A 55 11.52 -2.09 13.13
N MET A 56 11.56 -1.62 11.90
CA MET A 56 10.38 -1.13 11.17
C MET A 56 9.31 -2.21 11.02
N ALA A 57 9.69 -3.44 10.65
CA ALA A 57 8.76 -4.56 10.53
C ALA A 57 8.14 -4.95 11.89
N GLN A 58 8.90 -4.86 12.99
CA GLN A 58 8.36 -5.06 14.33
C GLN A 58 7.34 -3.97 14.70
N ASP A 59 7.62 -2.71 14.35
CA ASP A 59 6.68 -1.61 14.58
C ASP A 59 5.37 -1.81 13.80
N PHE A 60 5.43 -2.34 12.58
CA PHE A 60 4.23 -2.73 11.82
C PHE A 60 3.39 -3.78 12.55
N VAL A 61 4.02 -4.82 13.09
CA VAL A 61 3.32 -5.85 13.88
C VAL A 61 2.61 -5.22 15.09
N LEU A 62 3.23 -4.24 15.75
CA LEU A 62 2.63 -3.55 16.89
C LEU A 62 1.43 -2.68 16.49
N ILE A 63 1.56 -1.87 15.43
CA ILE A 63 0.50 -0.93 15.03
C ILE A 63 -0.70 -1.64 14.39
N ARG A 64 -0.54 -2.85 13.86
CA ARG A 64 -1.67 -3.67 13.36
C ARG A 64 -2.73 -3.96 14.43
N ALA A 65 -2.38 -3.88 15.72
CA ALA A 65 -3.37 -4.03 16.79
C ALA A 65 -4.36 -2.85 16.87
N LEU A 66 -4.01 -1.69 16.28
CA LEU A 66 -4.87 -0.53 16.21
C LEU A 66 -5.91 -0.67 15.09
N PRO A 67 -7.10 -0.09 15.21
CA PRO A 67 -8.03 0.13 14.10
C PRO A 67 -7.35 0.84 12.93
N GLN A 68 -7.75 0.53 11.69
CA GLN A 68 -7.12 1.04 10.47
C GLN A 68 -7.12 2.57 10.41
N GLU A 69 -8.19 3.19 10.89
CA GLU A 69 -8.41 4.64 10.90
C GLU A 69 -7.47 5.35 11.88
N LEU A 70 -6.89 4.60 12.84
CA LEU A 70 -5.93 5.10 13.81
C LEU A 70 -4.48 4.77 13.44
N ARG A 71 -4.26 3.97 12.39
CA ARG A 71 -2.91 3.68 11.90
C ARG A 71 -2.44 4.84 11.04
N TRP A 72 -1.30 5.40 11.43
CA TRP A 72 -0.58 6.35 10.58
C TRP A 72 -0.06 5.66 9.32
N PHE A 73 -0.27 6.26 8.14
CA PHE A 73 0.18 5.89 6.77
C PHE A 73 -0.01 4.42 6.34
N VAL A 74 0.49 3.50 7.14
CA VAL A 74 0.52 2.05 7.05
C VAL A 74 -0.82 1.44 7.47
N LYS A 75 -1.86 1.65 6.66
CA LYS A 75 -3.23 1.24 6.98
C LYS A 75 -3.44 -0.24 6.69
N ASP A 76 -2.84 -0.73 5.61
CA ASP A 76 -2.91 -2.11 5.15
C ASP A 76 -1.55 -2.69 4.69
N ALA A 77 -1.56 -3.93 4.23
CA ALA A 77 -0.36 -4.64 3.79
C ALA A 77 0.28 -4.03 2.53
N ALA A 78 -0.49 -3.37 1.66
CA ALA A 78 0.05 -2.68 0.49
C ALA A 78 0.78 -1.40 0.91
N ASP A 79 0.28 -0.67 1.90
CA ASP A 79 0.98 0.48 2.47
C ASP A 79 2.27 0.06 3.17
N GLU A 80 2.23 -1.02 3.95
CA GLU A 80 3.42 -1.61 4.58
C GLU A 80 4.49 -1.96 3.55
N ALA A 81 4.10 -2.66 2.48
CA ALA A 81 5.03 -3.08 1.43
C ALA A 81 5.63 -1.87 0.71
N PHE A 82 4.81 -0.86 0.39
CA PHE A 82 5.28 0.38 -0.22
C PHE A 82 6.30 1.09 0.68
N PHE A 83 6.00 1.21 1.98
CA PHE A 83 6.84 1.95 2.91
C PHE A 83 8.14 1.20 3.24
N LEU A 84 8.09 -0.13 3.40
CA LEU A 84 9.28 -0.97 3.57
C LEU A 84 10.18 -0.94 2.33
N ALA A 85 9.62 -0.94 1.13
CA ALA A 85 10.41 -0.85 -0.10
C ALA A 85 11.18 0.48 -0.17
N ALA A 86 10.50 1.59 0.13
CA ALA A 86 11.15 2.90 0.19
C ALA A 86 12.26 2.94 1.26
N ALA A 87 12.01 2.39 2.45
CA ALA A 87 13.02 2.31 3.50
C ALA A 87 14.20 1.39 3.12
N ALA A 88 13.96 0.31 2.38
CA ALA A 88 15.03 -0.57 1.90
C ALA A 88 15.92 0.12 0.85
N GLU A 89 15.30 0.86 -0.08
CA GLU A 89 15.99 1.61 -1.14
C GLU A 89 17.00 2.62 -0.57
N VAL A 90 16.69 3.23 0.58
CA VAL A 90 17.62 4.10 1.31
C VAL A 90 18.98 3.41 1.53
N PHE A 91 18.98 2.12 1.85
CA PHE A 91 20.22 1.38 2.09
C PHE A 91 20.77 0.73 0.81
N ASP A 92 19.89 0.27 -0.07
CA ASP A 92 20.27 -0.47 -1.28
C ASP A 92 20.87 0.44 -2.35
N ARG A 93 20.42 1.69 -2.43
CA ARG A 93 21.00 2.75 -3.29
C ARG A 93 21.23 4.02 -2.47
N PRO A 94 22.37 4.12 -1.76
CA PRO A 94 22.65 5.27 -0.92
C PRO A 94 22.71 6.58 -1.72
N GLN A 95 21.94 7.56 -1.27
CA GLN A 95 21.89 8.91 -1.84
C GLN A 95 21.70 9.93 -0.71
N ARG A 96 21.73 11.22 -1.02
CA ARG A 96 21.47 12.29 -0.04
C ARG A 96 20.08 12.11 0.56
N PRO A 97 19.87 12.38 1.87
CA PRO A 97 18.57 12.25 2.52
C PRO A 97 17.42 12.97 1.79
N ALA A 98 17.65 14.19 1.31
CA ALA A 98 16.64 14.97 0.59
C ALA A 98 16.23 14.37 -0.77
N HIS A 99 17.08 13.52 -1.39
CA HIS A 99 16.71 12.85 -2.63
C HIS A 99 15.74 11.71 -2.35
N HIS A 100 16.03 10.90 -1.33
CA HIS A 100 15.12 9.83 -0.87
C HIS A 100 13.74 10.39 -0.44
N GLU A 101 13.72 11.53 0.22
CA GLU A 101 12.49 12.26 0.55
C GLU A 101 11.69 12.67 -0.69
N SER A 102 12.36 13.32 -1.66
CA SER A 102 11.74 13.78 -2.90
C SER A 102 11.17 12.63 -3.72
N ASP A 103 11.92 11.53 -3.84
CA ASP A 103 11.50 10.33 -4.58
C ASP A 103 10.26 9.71 -3.94
N PHE A 104 10.26 9.59 -2.61
CA PHE A 104 9.11 9.10 -1.87
C PHE A 104 7.87 9.99 -2.06
N LEU A 105 8.02 11.31 -1.96
CA LEU A 105 6.92 12.25 -2.15
C LEU A 105 6.31 12.15 -3.54
N SER A 106 7.14 11.99 -4.58
CA SER A 106 6.67 11.79 -5.96
C SER A 106 5.83 10.51 -6.07
N ALA A 107 6.38 9.38 -5.61
CA ALA A 107 5.70 8.09 -5.67
C ALA A 107 4.42 8.03 -4.81
N CYS A 108 4.43 8.68 -3.65
CA CYS A 108 3.26 8.79 -2.78
C CYS A 108 2.17 9.65 -3.40
N GLY A 109 2.55 10.78 -4.04
CA GLY A 109 1.62 11.63 -4.76
C GLY A 109 0.93 10.90 -5.92
N GLU A 110 1.67 10.09 -6.68
CA GLU A 110 1.10 9.24 -7.73
C GLU A 110 0.08 8.24 -7.18
N ARG A 111 0.37 7.63 -6.01
CA ARG A 111 -0.56 6.73 -5.32
C ARG A 111 -1.80 7.46 -4.78
N ALA A 112 -1.66 8.70 -4.34
CA ALA A 112 -2.77 9.55 -3.89
C ALA A 112 -3.71 9.97 -5.04
N LEU A 113 -3.18 10.07 -6.26
CA LEU A 113 -3.90 10.43 -7.47
C LEU A 113 -4.51 9.23 -8.21
N GLY A 114 -4.12 8.00 -7.87
CA GLY A 114 -4.74 6.78 -8.40
C GLY A 114 -6.19 6.67 -7.92
N GLU A 115 -7.14 6.96 -8.81
CA GLU A 115 -8.57 6.96 -8.49
C GLU A 115 -9.06 5.59 -7.98
N PRO A 116 -10.04 5.54 -7.06
CA PRO A 116 -10.77 4.32 -6.77
C PRO A 116 -11.60 3.93 -7.99
N GLU A 117 -11.16 2.93 -8.77
CA GLU A 117 -12.03 2.24 -9.71
C GLU A 117 -13.12 1.49 -8.92
N ALA A 118 -14.28 2.16 -8.68
CA ALA A 118 -15.65 1.62 -8.73
C ALA A 118 -16.66 2.47 -7.94
N GLU A 119 -17.11 3.60 -8.48
CA GLU A 119 -18.54 3.98 -8.40
C GLU A 119 -18.96 4.70 -9.68
N ALA A 120 -18.80 4.02 -10.81
CA ALA A 120 -19.54 4.30 -12.03
C ALA A 120 -20.75 3.36 -12.11
N ASP A 121 -21.62 3.42 -11.11
CA ASP A 121 -23.00 2.92 -11.22
C ASP A 121 -23.95 3.83 -10.44
N ARG A 122 -24.12 5.06 -10.93
CA ARG A 122 -25.28 5.87 -10.60
C ARG A 122 -25.72 6.66 -11.82
N GLY A 123 -26.68 6.09 -12.53
CA GLY A 123 -27.60 6.87 -13.37
C GLY A 123 -27.80 6.36 -14.77
N GLU A 124 -28.18 5.09 -14.94
CA GLU A 124 -28.91 4.70 -16.15
C GLU A 124 -30.27 5.44 -16.14
N ILE A 125 -30.33 6.53 -16.90
CA ILE A 125 -31.58 7.19 -17.27
C ILE A 125 -32.31 6.23 -18.22
N GLN A 126 -33.38 5.57 -17.77
CA GLN A 126 -34.39 5.04 -18.71
C GLN A 126 -35.79 4.91 -18.08
N GLY A 127 -36.68 5.85 -18.43
CA GLY A 127 -38.03 5.52 -18.88
C GLY A 127 -39.19 5.56 -17.88
N HIS A 128 -39.75 6.74 -17.60
CA HIS A 128 -41.19 6.84 -17.31
C HIS A 128 -41.79 8.23 -17.60
N ALA A 129 -42.39 8.37 -18.78
CA ALA A 129 -43.55 9.22 -19.08
C ALA A 129 -43.98 8.82 -20.52
N GLY A 130 -45.11 8.16 -20.76
CA GLY A 130 -46.43 8.64 -20.39
C GLY A 130 -46.99 9.45 -21.55
N ILE A 131 -47.38 8.77 -22.64
CA ILE A 131 -48.14 9.38 -23.73
C ILE A 131 -49.59 9.46 -23.24
N GLU A 132 -50.03 10.65 -22.82
CA GLU A 132 -51.45 10.96 -22.68
C GLU A 132 -51.98 11.63 -23.96
N ARG A 133 -52.92 10.91 -24.58
CA ARG A 133 -54.05 11.30 -25.46
C ARG A 133 -53.83 12.23 -26.65
#